data_AF-A0A0W0VRB6-F1
#
_entry.id   AF-A0A0W0VRB6-F1
#
_cell.length_a   1.000
_cell.length_b   1.000
_cell.length_c   1.000
_cell.angle_alpha   90.00
_cell.angle_beta   90.00
_cell.angle_gamma   90.00
#
_symmetry.space_group_name_H-M   'P 1'
#
loop_
_entity.id
_entity.type
_entity.pdbx_description
1 polymer ?
#
loop_
_entity_poly.entity_id
_entity_poly.type
_entity_poly.pdbx_seq_one_letter_code
_entity_poly.pdbx_strand_id
1 'polypeptide(L)'
;MKIVNTLFIKKQLRQLYQGFSAELKEAASEVLLECEVAIRMGDYQTACYHAQTLFKLAGKDSKEAKTLFHGLMFAEDVVTRDSFVLIHKESPYFESLKKLAADLNFSIKEHSFPYGYWTKDYVVSTGNDVLTPAKKSKDHYFTETFMRNAKQNDGLYYGKLQLTEHHQAKTSIPSALAWRDESQTLLDTSFVRKTALEGGNLFCAINKKGQRFYLVGENVISETMAYNEVDRTTAIDITIKELGCNPEQLLVIPQWVYHLDLQMAYLGRGQFIIHSFTQTDFNFNLSEDVQSKVAATFQTLADFFEKDIIDKTCQILRDNGFEIKKVFGCLFYLDDYTDLKQLKYVPFCKSSEEHDGVLALMMNGFALDLDDNGRHFIVPRCDQDIFKEQFEIYLAGLGVNVQYVDMLEYYDYDDEFSGMAAGIMSANSVTDVVAFMNGSIRCQTSIVSKNLSPVYHLEQSKHRFFEAAKKLDLITTKTEDHLFLSEMK
;
A
#
# COMPACT_ATOMS: atom_id res chain seq x y z
N MET A 1 20.82 -1.98 6.99
CA MET A 1 20.68 -0.52 6.70
C MET A 1 20.04 0.30 7.84
N LYS A 2 19.19 -0.27 8.72
CA LYS A 2 18.70 0.34 9.99
C LYS A 2 19.75 1.05 10.86
N ILE A 3 20.98 0.55 10.80
CA ILE A 3 22.12 1.06 11.57
C ILE A 3 22.41 2.53 11.20
N VAL A 4 22.19 2.94 9.95
CA VAL A 4 22.57 4.29 9.49
C VAL A 4 21.64 5.37 10.08
N ASN A 5 20.32 5.17 10.08
CA ASN A 5 19.36 6.15 10.62
C ASN A 5 19.43 6.24 12.15
N THR A 6 19.52 5.11 12.86
CA THR A 6 19.64 5.11 14.32
C THR A 6 20.98 5.68 14.81
N LEU A 7 22.09 5.43 14.09
CA LEU A 7 23.38 6.07 14.38
C LEU A 7 23.35 7.57 14.11
N PHE A 8 22.71 8.01 13.03
CA PHE A 8 22.54 9.43 12.73
C PHE A 8 21.75 10.14 13.85
N ILE A 9 20.62 9.57 14.26
CA ILE A 9 19.81 10.10 15.36
C ILE A 9 20.64 10.19 16.65
N LYS A 10 21.31 9.10 17.05
CA LYS A 10 22.19 9.09 18.23
C LYS A 10 23.30 10.14 18.11
N LYS A 11 23.90 10.32 16.94
CA LYS A 11 24.91 11.34 16.69
C LYS A 11 24.35 12.75 16.88
N GLN A 12 23.18 13.05 16.32
CA GLN A 12 22.52 14.36 16.48
C GLN A 12 22.18 14.64 17.94
N LEU A 13 21.65 13.64 18.67
CA LEU A 13 21.34 13.78 20.10
C LEU A 13 22.59 13.96 20.96
N ARG A 14 23.69 13.26 20.66
CA ARG A 14 24.97 13.44 21.34
C ARG A 14 25.59 14.81 21.04
N GLN A 15 25.49 15.30 19.81
CA GLN A 15 25.94 16.65 19.45
C GLN A 15 25.14 17.72 20.19
N LEU A 16 23.82 17.54 20.28
CA LEU A 16 22.95 18.40 21.07
C LEU A 16 23.37 18.39 22.55
N TYR A 17 23.59 17.20 23.11
CA TYR A 17 24.06 17.03 24.49
C TYR A 17 25.42 17.69 24.77
N GLN A 18 26.36 17.58 23.83
CA GLN A 18 27.68 18.21 23.96
C GLN A 18 27.58 19.74 24.06
N GLY A 19 26.57 20.34 23.42
CA GLY A 19 26.29 21.77 23.45
C GLY A 19 25.66 22.30 24.74
N PHE A 20 25.27 21.44 25.68
CA PHE A 20 24.72 21.88 26.97
C PHE A 20 25.76 22.52 27.90
N SER A 21 25.31 23.47 28.71
CA SER A 21 26.06 23.98 29.86
C SER A 21 26.30 22.87 30.89
N ALA A 22 27.27 23.06 31.78
CA ALA A 22 27.57 22.07 32.83
C ALA A 22 26.35 21.75 33.71
N GLU A 23 25.55 22.77 34.03
CA GLU A 23 24.31 22.66 34.83
C GLU A 23 23.24 21.82 34.14
N LEU A 24 23.10 21.93 32.82
CA LEU A 24 22.09 21.19 32.05
C LEU A 24 22.54 19.76 31.70
N LYS A 25 23.85 19.48 31.70
CA LYS A 25 24.38 18.16 31.34
C LYS A 25 23.97 17.07 32.31
N GLU A 26 23.82 17.36 33.59
CA GLU A 26 23.41 16.37 34.58
C GLU A 26 22.00 15.86 34.26
N ALA A 27 21.02 16.77 34.14
CA ALA A 27 19.64 16.45 33.77
C ALA A 27 19.52 15.83 32.36
N ALA A 28 20.31 16.28 31.39
CA ALA A 28 20.25 15.75 30.03
C ALA A 28 20.91 14.37 29.87
N SER A 29 21.82 13.99 30.78
CA SER A 29 22.56 12.73 30.66
C SER A 29 21.66 11.52 30.83
N GLU A 30 20.74 11.58 31.80
CA GLU A 30 19.74 10.54 32.05
C GLU A 30 18.77 10.43 30.87
N VAL A 31 18.21 11.55 30.42
CA VAL A 31 17.28 11.58 29.27
C VAL A 31 17.95 11.06 27.99
N LEU A 32 19.22 11.39 27.74
CA LEU A 32 19.97 10.85 26.61
C LEU A 32 20.18 9.34 26.73
N LEU A 33 20.50 8.85 27.93
CA LEU A 33 20.66 7.42 28.18
C LEU A 33 19.34 6.68 27.93
N GLU A 34 18.23 7.17 28.48
CA GLU A 34 16.89 6.61 28.27
C GLU A 34 16.51 6.60 26.78
N CYS A 35 16.78 7.71 26.08
CA CYS A 35 16.57 7.79 24.63
C CYS A 35 17.39 6.72 23.88
N GLU A 36 18.67 6.54 24.22
CA GLU A 36 19.53 5.56 23.57
C GLU A 36 19.13 4.11 23.87
N VAL A 37 18.62 3.85 25.07
CA VAL A 37 18.03 2.57 25.48
C VAL A 37 16.77 2.30 24.66
N ALA A 38 15.83 3.26 24.59
CA ALA A 38 14.61 3.13 23.80
C ALA A 38 14.90 2.87 22.31
N ILE A 39 15.86 3.59 21.70
CA ILE A 39 16.32 3.32 20.32
C ILE A 39 16.85 1.89 20.18
N ARG A 40 17.59 1.39 21.17
CA ARG A 40 18.15 0.02 21.16
C ARG A 40 17.07 -1.05 21.27
N MET A 41 16.03 -0.78 22.04
CA MET A 41 14.87 -1.65 22.20
C MET A 41 13.89 -1.58 21.03
N GLY A 42 14.08 -0.63 20.10
CA GLY A 42 13.17 -0.40 18.98
C GLY A 42 11.89 0.36 19.36
N ASP A 43 11.84 0.92 20.56
CA ASP A 43 10.75 1.78 21.02
C ASP A 43 11.00 3.23 20.58
N TYR A 44 10.75 3.48 19.30
CA TYR A 44 11.06 4.77 18.68
C TYR A 44 10.14 5.90 19.12
N GLN A 45 8.95 5.58 19.62
CA GLN A 45 8.02 6.58 20.15
C GLN A 45 8.54 7.12 21.49
N THR A 46 8.92 6.23 22.41
CA THR A 46 9.57 6.62 23.67
C THR A 46 10.89 7.32 23.40
N ALA A 47 11.69 6.83 22.46
CA ALA A 47 12.92 7.51 22.07
C ALA A 47 12.67 8.93 21.51
N CYS A 48 11.65 9.12 20.66
CA CYS A 48 11.30 10.43 20.15
C CYS A 48 10.85 11.36 21.30
N TYR A 49 10.10 10.86 22.28
CA TYR A 49 9.71 11.63 23.46
C TYR A 49 10.92 12.11 24.29
N HIS A 50 11.88 11.23 24.57
CA HIS A 50 13.12 11.62 25.26
C HIS A 50 13.94 12.60 24.41
N ALA A 51 13.99 12.40 23.08
CA ALA A 51 14.64 13.34 22.17
C ALA A 51 13.97 14.71 22.19
N GLN A 52 12.63 14.80 22.19
CA GLN A 52 11.91 16.06 22.33
C GLN A 52 12.24 16.77 23.64
N THR A 53 12.40 16.01 24.73
CA THR A 53 12.84 16.53 26.04
C THR A 53 14.24 17.13 25.93
N LEU A 54 15.19 16.45 25.28
CA LEU A 54 16.54 16.99 25.03
C LEU A 54 16.50 18.26 24.16
N PHE A 55 15.72 18.27 23.08
CA PHE A 55 15.57 19.47 22.24
C PHE A 55 14.99 20.65 23.02
N LYS A 56 14.01 20.40 23.89
CA LYS A 56 13.44 21.43 24.77
C LYS A 56 14.48 21.97 25.76
N LEU A 57 15.29 21.10 26.38
CA LEU A 57 16.40 21.53 27.26
C LEU A 57 17.41 22.41 26.50
N ALA A 58 17.55 22.23 25.18
CA ALA A 58 18.44 23.02 24.33
C ALA A 58 17.82 24.33 23.82
N GLY A 59 16.60 24.65 24.25
CA GLY A 59 15.85 25.80 23.72
C GLY A 59 15.45 25.66 22.25
N LYS A 60 15.45 24.44 21.71
CA LYS A 60 15.04 24.13 20.34
C LYS A 60 13.58 23.71 20.26
N ASP A 61 13.00 23.76 19.05
CA ASP A 61 11.65 23.29 18.82
C ASP A 61 11.60 21.75 18.92
N SER A 62 10.65 21.24 19.72
CA SER A 62 10.32 19.80 19.79
C SER A 62 9.98 19.17 18.43
N LYS A 63 9.54 19.95 17.44
CA LYS A 63 9.29 19.48 16.07
C LYS A 63 10.57 18.99 15.39
N GLU A 64 11.72 19.59 15.67
CA GLU A 64 13.00 19.14 15.11
C GLU A 64 13.34 17.70 15.54
N ALA A 65 13.00 17.32 16.78
CA ALA A 65 13.15 15.94 17.25
C ALA A 65 12.18 14.98 16.54
N LYS A 66 10.95 15.40 16.25
CA LYS A 66 10.01 14.59 15.44
C LYS A 66 10.57 14.38 14.03
N THR A 67 11.07 15.43 13.38
CA THR A 67 11.71 15.34 12.06
C THR A 67 12.91 14.40 12.08
N LEU A 68 13.73 14.45 13.13
CA LEU A 68 14.88 13.57 13.31
C LEU A 68 14.48 12.08 13.37
N PHE A 69 13.33 11.76 13.99
CA PHE A 69 12.79 10.40 14.09
C PHE A 69 11.83 10.04 12.96
N HIS A 70 11.49 10.98 12.08
CA HIS A 70 10.47 10.80 11.04
C HIS A 70 10.75 9.59 10.17
N GLY A 71 12.00 9.40 9.71
CA GLY A 71 12.36 8.23 8.89
C GLY A 71 12.14 6.87 9.58
N LEU A 72 12.06 6.83 10.92
CA LEU A 72 11.74 5.62 11.70
C LEU A 72 10.25 5.51 12.05
N MET A 73 9.56 6.65 12.20
CA MET A 73 8.15 6.73 12.62
C MET A 73 7.18 6.98 11.47
N PHE A 74 7.68 7.17 10.24
CA PHE A 74 6.86 7.31 9.05
C PHE A 74 6.30 5.96 8.64
N ALA A 75 5.00 5.93 8.35
CA ALA A 75 4.33 4.84 7.67
C ALA A 75 3.95 5.37 6.28
N GLU A 76 4.21 4.61 5.22
CA GLU A 76 3.87 5.06 3.88
C GLU A 76 2.37 5.26 3.76
N ASP A 77 1.53 4.34 4.22
CA ASP A 77 0.08 4.45 4.04
C ASP A 77 -0.64 5.45 4.95
N VAL A 78 0.09 6.36 5.62
CA VAL A 78 -0.49 7.41 6.47
C VAL A 78 0.10 8.76 6.13
N VAL A 79 -0.77 9.67 5.71
CA VAL A 79 -0.41 11.08 5.54
C VAL A 79 -0.27 11.73 6.90
N THR A 80 0.86 12.39 7.10
CA THR A 80 1.20 13.16 8.30
C THR A 80 1.60 14.58 7.87
N ARG A 81 1.84 15.48 8.82
CA ARG A 81 2.36 16.83 8.50
C ARG A 81 3.71 16.81 7.77
N ASP A 82 4.46 15.73 7.93
CA ASP A 82 5.78 15.53 7.32
C ASP A 82 5.74 14.70 6.03
N SER A 83 4.57 14.45 5.47
CA SER A 83 4.41 13.78 4.18
C SER A 83 3.47 14.54 3.24
N PHE A 84 3.44 14.11 1.99
CA PHE A 84 2.53 14.61 0.98
C PHE A 84 1.94 13.44 0.19
N VAL A 85 0.73 13.66 -0.33
CA VAL A 85 0.12 12.76 -1.30
C VAL A 85 0.63 13.14 -2.69
N LEU A 86 1.26 12.20 -3.37
CA LEU A 86 1.65 12.30 -4.77
C LEU A 86 0.53 11.72 -5.64
N ILE A 87 0.06 12.47 -6.63
CA ILE A 87 -1.07 12.11 -7.49
C ILE A 87 -0.85 12.65 -8.91
N HIS A 88 -1.32 11.93 -9.92
CA HIS A 88 -1.19 12.36 -11.32
C HIS A 88 -2.11 13.57 -11.59
N LYS A 89 -1.63 14.56 -12.37
CA LYS A 89 -2.40 15.78 -12.71
C LYS A 89 -3.73 15.49 -13.43
N GLU A 90 -3.79 14.35 -14.14
CA GLU A 90 -4.98 13.90 -14.89
C GLU A 90 -5.79 12.85 -14.11
N SER A 91 -5.48 12.63 -12.82
CA SER A 91 -6.33 11.78 -11.99
C SER A 91 -7.71 12.44 -11.85
N PRO A 92 -8.81 11.69 -12.02
CA PRO A 92 -10.15 12.22 -11.77
C PRO A 92 -10.32 12.78 -10.35
N TYR A 93 -9.56 12.28 -9.37
CA TYR A 93 -9.66 12.71 -7.98
C TYR A 93 -8.85 13.97 -7.65
N PHE A 94 -8.02 14.46 -8.58
CA PHE A 94 -6.98 15.45 -8.25
C PHE A 94 -7.54 16.72 -7.60
N GLU A 95 -8.56 17.32 -8.20
CA GLU A 95 -9.03 18.66 -7.81
C GLU A 95 -9.93 18.60 -6.57
N SER A 96 -10.77 17.56 -6.45
CA SER A 96 -11.49 17.29 -5.19
C SER A 96 -10.53 17.03 -4.03
N LEU A 97 -9.49 16.24 -4.28
CA LEU A 97 -8.49 15.93 -3.26
C LEU A 97 -7.67 17.17 -2.86
N LYS A 98 -7.36 18.05 -3.82
CA LYS A 98 -6.69 19.35 -3.59
C LYS A 98 -7.52 20.30 -2.75
N LYS A 99 -8.83 20.38 -2.99
CA LYS A 99 -9.76 21.11 -2.13
C LYS A 99 -9.76 20.54 -0.71
N LEU A 100 -9.91 19.22 -0.58
CA LEU A 100 -9.90 18.54 0.72
C LEU A 100 -8.57 18.71 1.47
N ALA A 101 -7.44 18.78 0.74
CA ALA A 101 -6.14 19.09 1.31
C ALA A 101 -6.04 20.49 1.89
N ALA A 102 -6.64 21.48 1.24
CA ALA A 102 -6.74 22.83 1.80
C ALA A 102 -7.59 22.82 3.08
N ASP A 103 -8.73 22.13 3.06
CA ASP A 103 -9.67 22.07 4.18
C ASP A 103 -9.07 21.37 5.41
N LEU A 104 -8.40 20.23 5.21
CA LEU A 104 -7.79 19.44 6.29
C LEU A 104 -6.34 19.84 6.59
N ASN A 105 -5.75 20.72 5.80
CA ASN A 105 -4.35 21.18 5.89
C ASN A 105 -3.32 20.03 5.78
N PHE A 106 -3.44 19.20 4.75
CA PHE A 106 -2.38 18.27 4.34
C PHE A 106 -1.78 18.66 2.99
N SER A 107 -0.62 18.09 2.64
CA SER A 107 0.10 18.47 1.43
C SER A 107 -0.17 17.50 0.28
N ILE A 108 -0.38 18.05 -0.92
CA ILE A 108 -0.45 17.30 -2.16
C ILE A 108 0.65 17.79 -3.10
N LYS A 109 1.20 16.88 -3.90
CA LYS A 109 2.04 17.20 -5.05
C LYS A 109 1.49 16.50 -6.29
N GLU A 110 1.32 17.27 -7.35
CA GLU A 110 1.00 16.71 -8.66
C GLU A 110 2.26 16.17 -9.35
N HIS A 111 2.05 15.26 -10.30
CA HIS A 111 3.06 14.88 -11.28
C HIS A 111 2.39 14.56 -12.62
N SER A 112 3.17 14.47 -13.69
CA SER A 112 2.68 14.23 -15.06
C SER A 112 3.44 13.08 -15.72
N PHE A 113 3.61 11.98 -14.98
CA PHE A 113 4.36 10.82 -15.50
C PHE A 113 3.50 10.08 -16.53
N PRO A 114 4.06 9.61 -17.64
CA PRO A 114 3.28 9.09 -18.78
C PRO A 114 2.58 7.74 -18.52
N TYR A 115 2.65 7.19 -17.30
CA TYR A 115 2.25 5.82 -16.96
C TYR A 115 0.80 5.71 -16.46
N GLY A 116 -0.05 6.65 -16.88
CA GLY A 116 -1.44 6.76 -16.42
C GLY A 116 -1.55 7.33 -15.00
N TYR A 117 -2.77 7.44 -14.49
CA TYR A 117 -3.04 8.01 -13.17
C TYR A 117 -2.88 7.01 -12.00
N TRP A 118 -2.37 5.80 -12.24
CA TRP A 118 -2.17 4.74 -11.23
C TRP A 118 -0.87 4.91 -10.45
N THR A 119 -0.70 6.04 -9.77
CA THR A 119 0.57 6.44 -9.13
C THR A 119 1.14 5.43 -8.15
N LYS A 120 0.30 4.69 -7.44
CA LYS A 120 0.74 3.68 -6.48
C LYS A 120 1.47 2.52 -7.16
N ASP A 121 1.11 2.17 -8.39
CA ASP A 121 1.69 1.02 -9.10
C ASP A 121 3.16 1.24 -9.46
N TYR A 122 3.59 2.50 -9.64
CA TYR A 122 4.96 2.83 -10.04
C TYR A 122 5.71 3.76 -9.09
N VAL A 123 5.08 4.26 -8.01
CA VAL A 123 5.75 5.01 -6.93
C VAL A 123 5.45 4.40 -5.58
N VAL A 124 6.46 3.80 -4.96
CA VAL A 124 6.34 3.10 -3.68
C VAL A 124 7.31 3.70 -2.67
N SER A 125 6.83 4.36 -1.62
CA SER A 125 7.72 4.85 -0.55
C SER A 125 7.90 3.80 0.56
N THR A 126 9.12 3.67 1.09
CA THR A 126 9.42 2.81 2.25
C THR A 126 9.70 3.63 3.52
N GLY A 127 9.48 4.94 3.45
CA GLY A 127 9.87 5.92 4.47
C GLY A 127 11.34 6.24 4.53
N ASN A 128 12.20 5.36 4.00
CA ASN A 128 13.63 5.63 3.84
C ASN A 128 13.98 5.97 2.39
N ASP A 129 13.20 5.44 1.44
CA ASP A 129 13.46 5.55 0.02
C ASP A 129 12.14 5.64 -0.77
N VAL A 130 12.26 5.96 -2.06
CA VAL A 130 11.19 5.82 -3.05
C VAL A 130 11.65 4.79 -4.08
N LEU A 131 10.80 3.79 -4.32
CA LEU A 131 11.01 2.68 -5.21
C LEU A 131 10.12 2.83 -6.44
N THR A 132 10.68 2.55 -7.61
CA THR A 132 9.98 2.52 -8.89
C THR A 132 10.11 1.12 -9.49
N PRO A 133 9.05 0.29 -9.52
CA PRO A 133 9.12 -1.01 -10.15
C PRO A 133 9.45 -0.86 -11.63
N ALA A 134 10.44 -1.63 -12.10
CA ALA A 134 10.79 -1.69 -13.51
C ALA A 134 10.17 -2.96 -14.09
N LYS A 135 9.09 -2.83 -14.86
CA LYS A 135 8.51 -3.97 -15.59
C LYS A 135 9.17 -4.07 -16.95
N LYS A 136 10.14 -4.97 -17.09
CA LYS A 136 10.67 -5.34 -18.42
C LYS A 136 9.66 -6.33 -19.02
N SER A 137 8.84 -5.93 -19.99
CA SER A 137 7.93 -6.89 -20.67
C SER A 137 8.77 -7.95 -21.42
N LYS A 138 8.34 -9.22 -21.57
CA LYS A 138 7.06 -9.68 -22.17
C LYS A 138 6.51 -10.98 -21.56
N ASP A 139 5.19 -11.02 -21.40
CA ASP A 139 4.21 -12.10 -21.69
C ASP A 139 4.41 -13.55 -21.22
N HIS A 140 5.52 -13.95 -20.59
CA HIS A 140 5.82 -15.39 -20.44
C HIS A 140 6.30 -15.88 -19.07
N TYR A 141 6.37 -15.03 -18.03
CA TYR A 141 6.75 -15.55 -16.70
C TYR A 141 5.59 -16.27 -15.98
N PHE A 142 4.34 -16.00 -16.38
CA PHE A 142 3.16 -16.76 -15.94
C PHE A 142 3.06 -18.10 -16.67
N THR A 143 4.03 -18.97 -16.44
CA THR A 143 4.10 -20.30 -17.04
C THR A 143 2.99 -21.22 -16.51
N GLU A 144 2.71 -22.32 -17.20
CA GLU A 144 1.81 -23.37 -16.69
C GLU A 144 2.28 -23.91 -15.32
N THR A 145 3.59 -23.98 -15.11
CA THR A 145 4.19 -24.37 -13.83
C THR A 145 3.85 -23.37 -12.73
N PHE A 146 3.96 -22.07 -13.01
CA PHE A 146 3.51 -21.03 -12.07
C PHE A 146 2.02 -21.21 -11.74
N MET A 147 1.15 -21.29 -12.76
CA MET A 147 -0.29 -21.41 -12.54
C MET A 147 -0.64 -22.66 -11.74
N ARG A 148 0.06 -23.78 -11.97
CA ARG A 148 -0.11 -25.01 -11.17
C ARG A 148 0.26 -24.79 -9.71
N ASN A 149 1.39 -24.14 -9.44
CA ASN A 149 1.83 -23.86 -8.08
C ASN A 149 0.92 -22.84 -7.38
N ALA A 150 0.49 -21.79 -8.07
CA ALA A 150 -0.43 -20.78 -7.55
C ALA A 150 -1.79 -21.39 -7.18
N LYS A 151 -2.31 -22.31 -7.99
CA LYS A 151 -3.54 -23.06 -7.70
C LYS A 151 -3.45 -23.98 -6.48
N GLN A 152 -2.24 -24.39 -6.08
CA GLN A 152 -2.00 -25.22 -4.90
C GLN A 152 -1.75 -24.37 -3.64
N ASN A 153 -1.60 -23.05 -3.77
CA ASN A 153 -1.39 -22.16 -2.65
C ASN A 153 -2.74 -21.69 -2.09
N ASP A 154 -3.16 -22.26 -0.95
CA ASP A 154 -4.41 -21.88 -0.26
C ASP A 154 -4.40 -20.44 0.27
N GLY A 155 -3.23 -19.78 0.32
CA GLY A 155 -3.10 -18.36 0.63
C GLY A 155 -3.45 -17.43 -0.54
N LEU A 156 -3.84 -18.00 -1.69
CA LEU A 156 -4.20 -17.26 -2.90
C LEU A 156 -5.56 -17.69 -3.47
N TYR A 157 -6.19 -16.76 -4.18
CA TYR A 157 -7.48 -16.98 -4.84
C TYR A 157 -7.43 -17.91 -6.06
N TYR A 158 -6.26 -18.19 -6.65
CA TYR A 158 -6.12 -19.01 -7.87
C TYR A 158 -6.74 -20.40 -7.75
N GLY A 159 -6.47 -21.10 -6.63
CA GLY A 159 -6.97 -22.45 -6.40
C GLY A 159 -8.47 -22.48 -6.20
N LYS A 160 -8.97 -21.63 -5.29
CA LYS A 160 -10.40 -21.53 -4.92
C LYS A 160 -11.28 -21.16 -6.11
N LEU A 161 -10.80 -20.26 -6.99
CA LEU A 161 -11.54 -19.80 -8.18
C LEU A 161 -11.13 -20.50 -9.48
N GLN A 162 -10.26 -21.51 -9.40
CA GLN A 162 -9.75 -22.28 -10.55
C GLN A 162 -9.10 -21.45 -11.67
N LEU A 163 -8.56 -20.28 -11.34
CA LEU A 163 -8.04 -19.32 -12.32
C LEU A 163 -6.87 -19.85 -13.13
N THR A 164 -7.00 -19.83 -14.45
CA THR A 164 -5.89 -20.10 -15.39
C THR A 164 -5.22 -18.83 -15.90
N GLU A 165 -5.79 -17.66 -15.60
CA GLU A 165 -5.32 -16.36 -16.04
C GLU A 165 -4.93 -15.48 -14.84
N HIS A 166 -3.93 -14.64 -15.03
CA HIS A 166 -3.51 -13.61 -14.08
C HIS A 166 -4.08 -12.26 -14.53
N HIS A 167 -4.24 -11.30 -13.60
CA HIS A 167 -4.39 -9.90 -13.98
C HIS A 167 -3.19 -9.48 -14.84
N GLN A 168 -3.37 -9.35 -16.16
CA GLN A 168 -2.38 -8.68 -16.98
C GLN A 168 -2.39 -7.22 -16.55
N ALA A 169 -1.33 -6.78 -15.85
CA ALA A 169 -1.14 -5.35 -15.64
C ALA A 169 -1.16 -4.69 -17.02
N LYS A 170 -2.05 -3.70 -17.21
CA LYS A 170 -2.10 -2.91 -18.43
C LYS A 170 -0.75 -2.21 -18.55
N THR A 171 0.09 -2.57 -19.52
CA THR A 171 1.22 -1.70 -19.90
C THR A 171 1.27 -1.54 -21.40
N SER A 172 1.23 -0.29 -21.85
CA SER A 172 1.68 0.11 -23.17
C SER A 172 2.97 0.92 -23.04
N ILE A 173 4.09 0.23 -22.82
CA ILE A 173 5.43 0.77 -23.13
C ILE A 173 5.95 -0.04 -24.31
N PRO A 174 5.99 0.53 -25.53
CA PRO A 174 6.22 -0.23 -26.76
C PRO A 174 7.66 -0.74 -26.92
N SER A 175 8.63 -0.21 -26.16
CA SER A 175 10.00 -0.71 -26.18
C SER A 175 10.86 -0.27 -24.99
N ALA A 176 11.96 -0.98 -24.77
CA ALA A 176 13.00 -0.63 -23.82
C ALA A 176 13.72 0.69 -24.15
N LEU A 177 13.66 1.17 -25.40
CA LEU A 177 14.24 2.45 -25.83
C LEU A 177 13.39 3.65 -25.37
N ALA A 178 12.07 3.55 -25.51
CA ALA A 178 11.14 4.58 -25.01
C ALA A 178 11.26 4.79 -23.50
N TRP A 179 11.40 3.68 -22.74
CA TRP A 179 11.67 3.74 -21.31
C TRP A 179 13.01 4.41 -20.99
N ARG A 180 14.06 4.11 -21.76
CA ARG A 180 15.42 4.62 -21.51
C ARG A 180 15.51 6.14 -21.68
N ASP A 181 14.91 6.67 -22.74
CA ASP A 181 15.04 8.10 -23.07
C ASP A 181 14.20 9.00 -22.13
N GLU A 182 13.06 8.51 -21.61
CA GLU A 182 12.21 9.25 -20.64
C GLU A 182 12.65 9.09 -19.19
N SER A 183 13.23 7.94 -18.84
CA SER A 183 13.84 7.72 -17.52
C SER A 183 15.20 8.41 -17.39
N GLN A 184 15.86 8.78 -18.49
CA GLN A 184 17.15 9.48 -18.49
C GLN A 184 17.12 10.81 -17.69
N THR A 185 15.98 11.50 -17.64
CA THR A 185 15.80 12.70 -16.81
C THR A 185 15.65 12.43 -15.31
N LEU A 186 15.46 11.16 -14.91
CA LEU A 186 15.29 10.72 -13.51
C LEU A 186 16.41 9.76 -13.05
N LEU A 187 17.13 9.09 -13.95
CA LEU A 187 17.80 7.81 -13.66
C LEU A 187 19.03 7.57 -14.57
N ASP A 188 20.19 8.11 -14.22
CA ASP A 188 21.45 7.73 -14.88
C ASP A 188 22.05 6.46 -14.24
N THR A 189 21.32 5.35 -14.26
CA THR A 189 21.81 4.06 -13.72
C THR A 189 21.19 2.85 -14.43
N SER A 190 21.97 1.78 -14.58
CA SER A 190 21.61 0.55 -15.30
C SER A 190 20.77 -0.41 -14.44
N PHE A 191 19.45 -0.44 -14.63
CA PHE A 191 18.53 -1.27 -13.83
C PHE A 191 18.09 -2.59 -14.47
N VAL A 192 18.20 -3.67 -13.69
CA VAL A 192 17.45 -4.92 -13.87
C VAL A 192 16.97 -5.35 -12.48
N ARG A 193 15.65 -5.28 -12.23
CA ARG A 193 15.00 -5.53 -10.92
C ARG A 193 14.28 -6.88 -10.90
N LYS A 194 14.17 -7.49 -9.71
CA LYS A 194 13.77 -8.90 -9.49
C LYS A 194 12.41 -9.10 -8.84
N THR A 195 11.97 -8.27 -7.90
CA THR A 195 10.67 -8.50 -7.24
C THR A 195 9.54 -7.96 -8.11
N ALA A 196 8.49 -8.77 -8.29
CA ALA A 196 7.26 -8.35 -8.96
C ALA A 196 6.38 -7.58 -7.96
N LEU A 197 6.83 -6.38 -7.58
CA LEU A 197 6.18 -5.54 -6.57
C LEU A 197 5.44 -4.37 -7.23
N GLU A 198 4.11 -4.40 -7.15
CA GLU A 198 3.23 -3.25 -7.42
C GLU A 198 2.86 -2.61 -6.08
N GLY A 199 2.72 -1.28 -6.03
CA GLY A 199 2.51 -0.59 -4.75
C GLY A 199 1.22 -1.01 -4.04
N GLY A 200 0.15 -1.34 -4.77
CA GLY A 200 -1.10 -1.84 -4.19
C GLY A 200 -0.93 -3.15 -3.39
N ASN A 201 0.23 -3.81 -3.52
CA ASN A 201 0.60 -5.00 -2.76
C ASN A 201 1.59 -4.74 -1.62
N LEU A 202 1.92 -3.49 -1.30
CA LEU A 202 2.80 -3.12 -0.18
C LEU A 202 2.10 -2.19 0.80
N PHE A 203 2.18 -2.54 2.08
CA PHE A 203 2.01 -1.59 3.17
C PHE A 203 3.32 -1.38 3.94
N CYS A 204 3.63 -0.14 4.27
CA CYS A 204 4.64 0.17 5.28
C CYS A 204 3.95 0.70 6.53
N ALA A 205 3.90 -0.12 7.59
CA ALA A 205 3.09 0.15 8.77
C ALA A 205 3.90 0.09 10.06
N ILE A 206 3.41 0.77 11.09
CA ILE A 206 4.00 0.75 12.44
C ILE A 206 2.97 0.18 13.41
N ASN A 207 3.35 -0.83 14.19
CA ASN A 207 2.44 -1.46 15.15
C ASN A 207 2.25 -0.60 16.41
N LYS A 208 1.41 -1.07 17.35
CA LYS A 208 1.15 -0.36 18.63
C LYS A 208 2.38 -0.22 19.54
N LYS A 209 3.44 -0.97 19.25
CA LYS A 209 4.71 -0.96 19.99
C LYS A 209 5.77 -0.07 19.32
N GLY A 210 5.41 0.70 18.28
CA GLY A 210 6.34 1.55 17.55
C GLY A 210 7.29 0.80 16.60
N GLN A 211 7.05 -0.49 16.34
CA GLN A 211 7.87 -1.31 15.46
C GLN A 211 7.36 -1.23 14.02
N ARG A 212 8.27 -0.97 13.08
CA ARG A 212 7.96 -0.95 11.64
C ARG A 212 7.95 -2.35 11.03
N PHE A 213 6.92 -2.60 10.23
CA PHE A 213 6.75 -3.77 9.38
C PHE A 213 6.51 -3.36 7.92
N TYR A 214 6.91 -4.23 7.00
CA TYR A 214 6.54 -4.20 5.60
C TYR A 214 5.61 -5.37 5.35
N LEU A 215 4.41 -5.10 4.89
CA LEU A 215 3.43 -6.14 4.58
C LEU A 215 3.35 -6.26 3.08
N VAL A 216 3.63 -7.46 2.57
CA VAL A 216 3.55 -7.76 1.15
C VAL A 216 2.49 -8.82 0.92
N GLY A 217 1.73 -8.66 -0.16
CA GLY A 217 0.81 -9.70 -0.60
C GLY A 217 1.52 -10.98 -1.04
N GLU A 218 0.95 -12.16 -0.78
CA GLU A 218 1.46 -13.45 -1.26
C GLU A 218 1.57 -13.50 -2.81
N ASN A 219 0.79 -12.70 -3.54
CA ASN A 219 0.94 -12.51 -4.99
C ASN A 219 2.35 -12.03 -5.33
N VAL A 220 2.90 -11.05 -4.60
CA VAL A 220 4.26 -10.52 -4.85
C VAL A 220 5.29 -11.63 -4.76
N ILE A 221 5.19 -12.47 -3.73
CA ILE A 221 6.13 -13.59 -3.53
C ILE A 221 6.00 -14.60 -4.68
N SER A 222 4.76 -14.97 -5.02
CA SER A 222 4.48 -15.96 -6.06
C SER A 222 4.88 -15.47 -7.45
N GLU A 223 4.61 -14.22 -7.78
CA GLU A 223 5.06 -13.58 -9.02
C GLU A 223 6.58 -13.44 -9.06
N THR A 224 7.22 -13.13 -7.93
CA THR A 224 8.68 -13.06 -7.85
C THR A 224 9.33 -14.43 -8.03
N MET A 225 8.74 -15.49 -7.50
CA MET A 225 9.16 -16.88 -7.77
C MET A 225 9.11 -17.18 -9.27
N ALA A 226 7.99 -16.85 -9.91
CA ALA A 226 7.78 -17.11 -11.33
C ALA A 226 8.71 -16.28 -12.23
N TYR A 227 8.82 -14.98 -11.95
CA TYR A 227 9.61 -14.03 -12.71
C TYR A 227 11.11 -14.34 -12.64
N ASN A 228 11.60 -14.88 -11.52
CA ASN A 228 13.02 -15.20 -11.33
C ASN A 228 13.34 -16.69 -11.45
N GLU A 229 12.33 -17.55 -11.60
CA GLU A 229 12.47 -19.02 -11.56
C GLU A 229 13.15 -19.51 -10.28
N VAL A 230 12.69 -19.02 -9.11
CA VAL A 230 13.25 -19.37 -7.79
C VAL A 230 12.20 -19.94 -6.85
N ASP A 231 12.64 -20.62 -5.79
CA ASP A 231 11.75 -21.07 -4.73
C ASP A 231 11.23 -19.92 -3.84
N ARG A 232 10.21 -20.23 -3.02
CA ARG A 232 9.53 -19.25 -2.16
C ARG A 232 10.47 -18.59 -1.16
N THR A 233 11.38 -19.36 -0.56
CA THR A 233 12.34 -18.85 0.42
C THR A 233 13.27 -17.82 -0.23
N THR A 234 13.77 -18.13 -1.42
CA THR A 234 14.63 -17.25 -2.21
C THR A 234 13.87 -15.99 -2.66
N ALA A 235 12.60 -16.11 -3.06
CA ALA A 235 11.76 -14.95 -3.39
C ALA A 235 11.53 -14.01 -2.20
N ILE A 236 11.33 -14.58 -1.00
CA ILE A 236 11.24 -13.81 0.26
C ILE A 236 12.57 -13.11 0.55
N ASP A 237 13.70 -13.80 0.43
CA ASP A 237 15.02 -13.21 0.64
C ASP A 237 15.32 -12.06 -0.34
N ILE A 238 14.92 -12.21 -1.60
CA ILE A 238 14.98 -11.13 -2.61
C ILE A 238 14.14 -9.93 -2.15
N THR A 239 12.91 -10.17 -1.72
CA THR A 239 11.98 -9.13 -1.25
C THR A 239 12.52 -8.39 -0.02
N ILE A 240 13.04 -9.12 0.97
CA ILE A 240 13.67 -8.56 2.18
C ILE A 240 14.85 -7.65 1.81
N LYS A 241 15.72 -8.12 0.91
CA LYS A 241 16.88 -7.36 0.45
C LYS A 241 16.46 -6.10 -0.30
N GLU A 242 15.42 -6.20 -1.14
CA GLU A 242 14.89 -5.09 -1.92
C GLU A 242 14.27 -4.00 -1.04
N LEU A 243 13.47 -4.39 -0.05
CA LEU A 243 12.90 -3.48 0.95
C LEU A 243 13.93 -3.00 1.99
N GLY A 244 15.10 -3.63 2.04
CA GLY A 244 16.16 -3.30 2.99
C GLY A 244 15.77 -3.53 4.46
N CYS A 245 14.87 -4.48 4.73
CA CYS A 245 14.34 -4.81 6.05
C CYS A 245 15.02 -6.05 6.66
N ASN A 246 14.70 -6.35 7.92
CA ASN A 246 15.06 -7.63 8.52
C ASN A 246 13.96 -8.68 8.22
N PRO A 247 14.26 -9.99 8.27
CA PRO A 247 13.27 -11.04 8.04
C PRO A 247 12.03 -10.94 8.93
N GLU A 248 12.19 -10.59 10.20
CA GLU A 248 11.08 -10.51 11.18
C GLU A 248 10.16 -9.32 10.93
N GLN A 249 10.52 -8.42 10.02
CA GLN A 249 9.73 -7.24 9.68
C GLN A 249 8.94 -7.39 8.39
N LEU A 250 9.22 -8.42 7.59
CA LEU A 250 8.44 -8.72 6.40
C LEU A 250 7.30 -9.65 6.79
N LEU A 251 6.07 -9.17 6.64
CA LEU A 251 4.87 -9.99 6.81
C LEU A 251 4.32 -10.31 5.43
N VAL A 252 4.26 -11.59 5.09
CA VAL A 252 3.62 -12.05 3.86
C VAL A 252 2.15 -12.33 4.16
N ILE A 253 1.25 -11.65 3.45
CA ILE A 253 -0.18 -11.63 3.72
C ILE A 253 -0.93 -12.45 2.65
N PRO A 254 -1.76 -13.43 3.02
CA PRO A 254 -2.67 -14.12 2.11
C PRO A 254 -3.61 -13.16 1.39
N GLN A 255 -4.02 -13.48 0.15
CA GLN A 255 -4.80 -12.56 -0.69
C GLN A 255 -5.96 -13.23 -1.44
N TRP A 256 -7.15 -12.63 -1.35
CA TRP A 256 -8.30 -13.00 -2.19
C TRP A 256 -8.47 -12.09 -3.43
N VAL A 257 -7.65 -11.04 -3.52
CA VAL A 257 -7.62 -9.98 -4.54
C VAL A 257 -6.23 -9.86 -5.15
N TYR A 258 -6.12 -9.26 -6.34
CA TYR A 258 -4.82 -9.06 -6.98
C TYR A 258 -3.93 -8.02 -6.28
N HIS A 259 -4.53 -6.96 -5.71
CA HIS A 259 -3.87 -5.94 -4.89
C HIS A 259 -4.31 -6.05 -3.43
N LEU A 260 -3.34 -6.02 -2.51
CA LEU A 260 -3.60 -6.16 -1.07
C LEU A 260 -4.43 -5.00 -0.50
N ASP A 261 -4.32 -3.81 -1.08
CA ASP A 261 -5.11 -2.63 -0.69
C ASP A 261 -6.61 -2.69 -1.05
N LEU A 262 -7.04 -3.72 -1.77
CA LEU A 262 -8.45 -4.07 -1.96
C LEU A 262 -8.99 -4.98 -0.86
N GLN A 263 -8.11 -5.57 -0.03
CA GLN A 263 -8.48 -6.47 1.07
C GLN A 263 -8.34 -5.83 2.45
N MET A 264 -7.45 -4.85 2.60
CA MET A 264 -7.17 -4.21 3.88
C MET A 264 -6.68 -2.79 3.70
N ALA A 265 -6.83 -1.97 4.75
CA ALA A 265 -6.27 -0.62 4.80
C ALA A 265 -5.62 -0.34 6.16
N TYR A 266 -4.44 0.28 6.12
CA TYR A 266 -3.78 0.77 7.32
C TYR A 266 -4.32 2.15 7.71
N LEU A 267 -4.73 2.30 8.97
CA LEU A 267 -5.34 3.54 9.47
C LEU A 267 -4.34 4.41 10.27
N GLY A 268 -3.07 3.99 10.35
CA GLY A 268 -2.11 4.56 11.30
C GLY A 268 -2.29 4.03 12.72
N ARG A 269 -1.37 4.42 13.61
CA ARG A 269 -1.36 4.05 15.04
C ARG A 269 -1.56 2.55 15.28
N GLY A 270 -0.95 1.71 14.44
CA GLY A 270 -1.01 0.26 14.56
C GLY A 270 -2.39 -0.36 14.33
N GLN A 271 -3.29 0.33 13.61
CA GLN A 271 -4.65 -0.16 13.31
C GLN A 271 -4.81 -0.51 11.84
N PHE A 272 -5.46 -1.65 11.57
CA PHE A 272 -5.95 -2.01 10.24
C PHE A 272 -7.45 -2.27 10.25
N ILE A 273 -8.10 -1.92 9.14
CA ILE A 273 -9.37 -2.51 8.76
C ILE A 273 -9.13 -3.59 7.70
N ILE A 274 -9.94 -4.65 7.74
CA ILE A 274 -9.87 -5.78 6.81
C ILE A 274 -11.29 -6.10 6.36
N HIS A 275 -11.49 -6.30 5.06
CA HIS A 275 -12.77 -6.76 4.55
C HIS A 275 -13.14 -8.12 5.12
N SER A 276 -14.42 -8.32 5.39
CA SER A 276 -14.97 -9.60 5.78
C SER A 276 -16.24 -9.86 4.97
N PHE A 277 -16.39 -11.10 4.53
CA PHE A 277 -17.56 -11.57 3.80
C PHE A 277 -18.69 -11.98 4.75
N THR A 278 -18.38 -12.22 6.02
CA THR A 278 -19.38 -12.59 7.03
C THR A 278 -20.03 -11.35 7.61
N GLN A 279 -21.28 -11.13 7.23
CA GLN A 279 -22.13 -10.06 7.77
C GLN A 279 -23.51 -10.65 8.05
N THR A 280 -24.06 -10.30 9.21
CA THR A 280 -25.33 -10.88 9.69
C THR A 280 -26.49 -9.89 9.66
N ASP A 281 -26.23 -8.60 9.40
CA ASP A 281 -27.21 -7.53 9.56
C ASP A 281 -27.20 -6.59 8.34
N PHE A 282 -27.87 -6.96 7.25
CA PHE A 282 -28.01 -6.10 6.07
C PHE A 282 -29.44 -5.60 5.90
N ASN A 283 -29.60 -4.28 5.87
CA ASN A 283 -30.72 -3.62 5.21
C ASN A 283 -30.22 -2.30 4.62
N PHE A 284 -29.59 -2.35 3.46
CA PHE A 284 -29.09 -1.19 2.73
C PHE A 284 -30.17 -0.42 1.98
N ASN A 285 -31.45 -0.56 2.37
CA ASN A 285 -32.60 -0.04 1.62
C ASN A 285 -32.64 -0.57 0.17
N LEU A 286 -32.17 -1.80 -0.02
CA LEU A 286 -32.22 -2.52 -1.29
C LEU A 286 -33.48 -3.39 -1.34
N SER A 287 -33.91 -3.81 -2.53
CA SER A 287 -35.01 -4.76 -2.66
C SER A 287 -34.66 -6.11 -2.03
N GLU A 288 -35.68 -6.87 -1.60
CA GLU A 288 -35.49 -8.21 -1.02
C GLU A 288 -34.72 -9.17 -1.97
N ASP A 289 -34.96 -9.05 -3.27
CA ASP A 289 -34.22 -9.82 -4.30
C ASP A 289 -32.73 -9.48 -4.28
N VAL A 290 -32.38 -8.19 -4.31
CA VAL A 290 -30.98 -7.75 -4.27
C VAL A 290 -30.31 -8.15 -2.96
N GLN A 291 -30.99 -8.00 -1.82
CA GLN A 291 -30.46 -8.44 -0.53
C GLN A 291 -30.17 -9.95 -0.52
N SER A 292 -31.07 -10.75 -1.10
CA SER A 292 -30.88 -12.21 -1.20
C SER A 292 -29.68 -12.56 -2.08
N LYS A 293 -29.50 -11.87 -3.21
CA LYS A 293 -28.32 -12.06 -4.10
C LYS A 293 -27.02 -11.65 -3.43
N VAL A 294 -27.00 -10.53 -2.71
CA VAL A 294 -25.83 -10.09 -1.91
C VAL A 294 -25.50 -11.14 -0.87
N ALA A 295 -26.47 -11.58 -0.07
CA ALA A 295 -26.25 -12.59 0.97
C ALA A 295 -25.71 -13.91 0.39
N ALA A 296 -26.26 -14.39 -0.72
CA ALA A 296 -25.80 -15.61 -1.38
C ALA A 296 -24.38 -15.47 -1.97
N THR A 297 -24.08 -14.33 -2.60
CA THR A 297 -22.74 -14.02 -3.12
C THR A 297 -21.71 -14.03 -1.99
N PHE A 298 -22.01 -13.31 -0.90
CA PHE A 298 -21.10 -13.15 0.23
C PHE A 298 -20.92 -14.44 1.03
N GLN A 299 -21.97 -15.25 1.17
CA GLN A 299 -21.83 -16.59 1.77
C GLN A 299 -20.87 -17.46 0.94
N THR A 300 -21.01 -17.46 -0.38
CA THR A 300 -20.12 -18.22 -1.28
C THR A 300 -18.67 -17.76 -1.14
N LEU A 301 -18.43 -16.45 -1.10
CA LEU A 301 -17.08 -15.88 -0.93
C LEU A 301 -16.51 -16.14 0.47
N ALA A 302 -17.35 -16.13 1.50
CA ALA A 302 -16.96 -16.47 2.85
C ALA A 302 -16.45 -17.92 2.93
N ASP A 303 -17.14 -18.86 2.29
CA ASP A 303 -16.75 -20.26 2.22
C ASP A 303 -15.38 -20.44 1.53
N PHE A 304 -15.06 -19.60 0.54
CA PHE A 304 -13.76 -19.62 -0.13
C PHE A 304 -12.63 -18.95 0.66
N PHE A 305 -12.89 -17.80 1.28
CA PHE A 305 -11.82 -16.87 1.65
C PHE A 305 -11.81 -16.45 3.12
N GLU A 306 -12.93 -16.51 3.85
CA GLU A 306 -13.01 -15.94 5.19
C GLU A 306 -11.99 -16.60 6.13
N LYS A 307 -11.98 -17.93 6.19
CA LYS A 307 -11.11 -18.68 7.10
C LYS A 307 -9.64 -18.67 6.65
N ASP A 308 -9.39 -19.00 5.39
CA ASP A 308 -8.03 -19.28 4.92
C ASP A 308 -7.24 -17.99 4.62
N ILE A 309 -7.95 -16.88 4.34
CA ILE A 309 -7.35 -15.61 3.94
C ILE A 309 -7.64 -14.50 4.95
N ILE A 310 -8.90 -14.19 5.23
CA ILE A 310 -9.27 -13.05 6.09
C ILE A 310 -8.85 -13.29 7.55
N ASP A 311 -9.25 -14.42 8.14
CA ASP A 311 -8.89 -14.79 9.52
C ASP A 311 -7.40 -14.99 9.67
N LYS A 312 -6.75 -15.61 8.67
CA LYS A 312 -5.31 -15.80 8.68
C LYS A 312 -4.57 -14.47 8.65
N THR A 313 -5.01 -13.51 7.84
CA THR A 313 -4.48 -12.14 7.81
C THR A 313 -4.66 -11.48 9.17
N CYS A 314 -5.86 -11.54 9.75
CA CYS A 314 -6.12 -10.99 11.09
C CYS A 314 -5.16 -11.58 12.14
N GLN A 315 -4.92 -12.89 12.09
CA GLN A 315 -4.03 -13.58 13.02
C GLN A 315 -2.59 -13.10 12.87
N ILE A 316 -2.05 -13.08 11.64
CA ILE A 316 -0.69 -12.60 11.35
C ILE A 316 -0.48 -11.19 11.92
N LEU A 317 -1.44 -10.29 11.72
CA LEU A 317 -1.31 -8.91 12.17
C LEU A 317 -1.41 -8.79 13.70
N ARG A 318 -2.33 -9.51 14.35
CA ARG A 318 -2.46 -9.51 15.81
C ARG A 318 -1.21 -10.06 16.49
N ASP A 319 -0.64 -11.15 15.97
CA ASP A 319 0.60 -11.74 16.47
C ASP A 319 1.77 -10.76 16.42
N ASN A 320 1.73 -9.80 15.48
CA ASN A 320 2.73 -8.75 15.31
C ASN A 320 2.35 -7.41 15.98
N GLY A 321 1.35 -7.41 16.87
CA GLY A 321 1.01 -6.27 17.71
C GLY A 321 0.18 -5.17 17.02
N PHE A 322 -0.52 -5.51 15.95
CA PHE A 322 -1.51 -4.65 15.33
C PHE A 322 -2.91 -4.88 15.91
N GLU A 323 -3.71 -3.82 15.92
CA GLU A 323 -5.14 -3.84 16.27
C GLU A 323 -5.96 -3.95 14.99
N ILE A 324 -6.92 -4.88 14.96
CA ILE A 324 -7.63 -5.27 13.74
C ILE A 324 -9.14 -5.18 13.91
N LYS A 325 -9.80 -4.51 12.97
CA LYS A 325 -11.25 -4.47 12.86
C LYS A 325 -11.68 -5.05 11.52
N LYS A 326 -12.47 -6.12 11.54
CA LYS A 326 -13.19 -6.58 10.34
C LYS A 326 -14.30 -5.58 10.02
N VAL A 327 -14.43 -5.22 8.75
CA VAL A 327 -15.44 -4.27 8.26
C VAL A 327 -16.08 -4.81 6.99
N PHE A 328 -17.26 -4.30 6.69
CA PHE A 328 -17.84 -4.45 5.36
C PHE A 328 -17.26 -3.37 4.44
N GLY A 329 -16.14 -3.70 3.80
CA GLY A 329 -15.38 -2.75 3.00
C GLY A 329 -15.84 -2.58 1.56
N CYS A 330 -16.66 -3.51 1.07
CA CYS A 330 -17.23 -3.45 -0.27
C CYS A 330 -18.62 -4.10 -0.32
N LEU A 331 -19.47 -3.57 -1.19
CA LEU A 331 -20.82 -4.06 -1.45
C LEU A 331 -20.96 -4.36 -2.95
N PHE A 332 -21.35 -5.60 -3.30
CA PHE A 332 -21.65 -6.07 -4.66
C PHE A 332 -22.52 -7.34 -4.64
N TYR A 333 -23.00 -7.80 -5.80
CA TYR A 333 -23.59 -9.14 -5.96
C TYR A 333 -23.23 -9.71 -7.34
N LEU A 334 -23.40 -11.02 -7.49
CA LEU A 334 -23.33 -11.73 -8.77
C LEU A 334 -24.71 -12.28 -9.12
N ASP A 335 -25.09 -12.23 -10.40
CA ASP A 335 -26.35 -12.84 -10.85
C ASP A 335 -26.30 -14.37 -10.80
N ASP A 336 -25.14 -14.96 -11.07
CA ASP A 336 -24.88 -16.38 -10.80
C ASP A 336 -23.60 -16.53 -9.95
N TYR A 337 -23.80 -16.53 -8.63
CA TYR A 337 -22.74 -16.74 -7.65
C TYR A 337 -22.16 -18.16 -7.65
N THR A 338 -22.72 -19.09 -8.43
CA THR A 338 -22.20 -20.46 -8.58
C THR A 338 -21.34 -20.64 -9.84
N ASP A 339 -21.41 -19.69 -10.79
CA ASP A 339 -20.61 -19.74 -12.01
C ASP A 339 -19.17 -19.26 -11.74
N LEU A 340 -18.22 -20.20 -11.84
CA LEU A 340 -16.79 -19.91 -11.73
C LEU A 340 -16.31 -18.87 -12.77
N LYS A 341 -16.98 -18.74 -13.92
CA LYS A 341 -16.66 -17.72 -14.92
C LYS A 341 -17.05 -16.31 -14.49
N GLN A 342 -18.02 -16.14 -13.59
CA GLN A 342 -18.32 -14.85 -12.98
C GLN A 342 -17.39 -14.60 -11.78
N LEU A 343 -17.24 -15.60 -10.92
CA LEU A 343 -16.42 -15.50 -9.71
C LEU A 343 -14.96 -15.14 -9.99
N LYS A 344 -14.40 -15.52 -11.15
CA LYS A 344 -13.03 -15.18 -11.52
C LYS A 344 -12.74 -13.68 -11.59
N TYR A 345 -13.77 -12.83 -11.72
CA TYR A 345 -13.60 -11.39 -11.81
C TYR A 345 -13.60 -10.69 -10.44
N VAL A 346 -14.14 -11.34 -9.41
CA VAL A 346 -14.21 -10.81 -8.03
C VAL A 346 -12.85 -10.35 -7.49
N PRO A 347 -11.72 -11.06 -7.73
CA PRO A 347 -10.41 -10.62 -7.27
C PRO A 347 -9.90 -9.33 -7.91
N PHE A 348 -10.52 -8.82 -8.99
CA PHE A 348 -10.00 -7.73 -9.82
C PHE A 348 -10.83 -6.45 -9.72
N CYS A 349 -10.14 -5.31 -9.78
CA CYS A 349 -10.77 -4.00 -9.97
C CYS A 349 -10.82 -3.72 -11.48
N LYS A 350 -11.87 -4.19 -12.18
CA LYS A 350 -12.07 -3.89 -13.61
C LYS A 350 -13.52 -3.49 -13.89
N SER A 351 -13.68 -2.37 -14.57
CA SER A 351 -14.86 -2.10 -15.40
C SER A 351 -14.83 -3.07 -16.58
N SER A 352 -15.86 -3.89 -16.77
CA SER A 352 -16.02 -4.67 -18.00
C SER A 352 -17.35 -4.31 -18.65
N GLU A 353 -17.37 -4.17 -19.97
CA GLU A 353 -18.55 -3.81 -20.76
C GLU A 353 -19.63 -4.93 -20.78
N GLU A 354 -19.33 -6.12 -20.26
CA GLU A 354 -20.19 -7.30 -20.39
C GLU A 354 -20.64 -7.92 -19.04
N HIS A 355 -20.25 -7.36 -17.88
CA HIS A 355 -20.53 -7.98 -16.58
C HIS A 355 -21.12 -6.97 -15.59
N ASP A 356 -22.31 -7.26 -15.09
CA ASP A 356 -23.02 -6.48 -14.08
C ASP A 356 -22.43 -6.76 -12.69
N GLY A 357 -21.41 -6.00 -12.32
CA GLY A 357 -20.80 -6.01 -10.99
C GLY A 357 -20.81 -4.63 -10.37
N VAL A 358 -21.71 -4.40 -9.41
CA VAL A 358 -21.84 -3.14 -8.65
C VAL A 358 -20.80 -3.14 -7.52
N LEU A 359 -19.58 -2.63 -7.69
CA LEU A 359 -18.60 -2.56 -6.57
C LEU A 359 -18.54 -1.18 -5.89
N ALA A 360 -19.23 -1.00 -4.76
CA ALA A 360 -18.96 0.14 -3.88
C ALA A 360 -17.72 -0.19 -3.02
N LEU A 361 -16.54 0.36 -3.35
CA LEU A 361 -15.27 0.01 -2.71
C LEU A 361 -14.81 1.10 -1.71
N MET A 362 -15.40 1.11 -0.51
CA MET A 362 -15.05 2.10 0.52
C MET A 362 -13.72 1.81 1.22
N MET A 363 -13.22 0.58 1.17
CA MET A 363 -11.96 0.21 1.82
C MET A 363 -10.69 0.60 1.06
N ASN A 364 -10.79 0.97 -0.23
CA ASN A 364 -9.63 1.34 -1.03
C ASN A 364 -9.34 2.85 -0.94
N GLY A 365 -9.13 3.29 0.30
CA GLY A 365 -8.78 4.65 0.66
C GLY A 365 -7.37 4.76 1.23
N PHE A 366 -7.00 5.95 1.71
CA PHE A 366 -5.77 6.15 2.47
C PHE A 366 -6.03 6.96 3.74
N ALA A 367 -5.17 6.78 4.74
CA ALA A 367 -5.35 7.38 6.05
C ALA A 367 -4.55 8.67 6.23
N LEU A 368 -5.07 9.56 7.06
CA LEU A 368 -4.41 10.77 7.55
C LEU A 368 -4.33 10.70 9.07
N ASP A 369 -3.19 11.08 9.64
CA ASP A 369 -2.99 11.35 11.07
C ASP A 369 -2.36 12.74 11.19
N LEU A 370 -3.20 13.75 11.39
CA LEU A 370 -2.82 15.17 11.30
C LEU A 370 -2.66 15.85 12.67
N ASP A 371 -2.29 15.05 13.69
CA ASP A 371 -2.19 15.47 15.08
C ASP A 371 -3.52 16.10 15.57
N ASP A 372 -3.55 17.42 15.76
CA ASP A 372 -4.66 18.18 16.32
C ASP A 372 -5.91 18.20 15.43
N ASN A 373 -5.74 18.01 14.11
CA ASN A 373 -6.86 17.95 13.17
C ASN A 373 -7.55 16.57 13.17
N GLY A 374 -7.03 15.62 13.94
CA GLY A 374 -7.60 14.29 14.06
C GLY A 374 -7.11 13.32 12.98
N ARG A 375 -7.79 12.18 12.91
CA ARG A 375 -7.50 11.10 11.98
C ARG A 375 -8.62 10.96 10.97
N HIS A 376 -8.25 10.81 9.71
CA HIS A 376 -9.19 10.71 8.61
C HIS A 376 -8.89 9.51 7.73
N PHE A 377 -9.91 9.00 7.04
CA PHE A 377 -9.76 8.02 5.99
C PHE A 377 -10.46 8.55 4.74
N ILE A 378 -9.68 8.78 3.67
CA ILE A 378 -10.17 9.36 2.43
C ILE A 378 -10.60 8.24 1.51
N VAL A 379 -11.86 8.27 1.07
CA VAL A 379 -12.45 7.28 0.19
C VAL A 379 -13.15 7.99 -0.97
N PRO A 380 -13.40 7.30 -2.09
CA PRO A 380 -14.29 7.82 -3.12
C PRO A 380 -15.68 8.09 -2.54
N ARG A 381 -16.36 9.13 -3.04
CA ARG A 381 -17.76 9.38 -2.70
C ARG A 381 -18.61 8.13 -2.94
N CYS A 382 -19.48 7.82 -1.98
CA CYS A 382 -20.44 6.73 -2.05
C CYS A 382 -21.84 7.27 -1.77
N ASP A 383 -22.74 7.15 -2.75
CA ASP A 383 -24.12 7.64 -2.65
C ASP A 383 -25.09 6.60 -2.05
N GLN A 384 -24.59 5.46 -1.55
CA GLN A 384 -25.37 4.47 -0.79
C GLN A 384 -25.32 4.83 0.70
N ASP A 385 -26.20 5.74 1.13
CA ASP A 385 -26.16 6.34 2.47
C ASP A 385 -26.07 5.32 3.61
N ILE A 386 -26.84 4.23 3.59
CA ILE A 386 -26.81 3.24 4.68
C ILE A 386 -25.49 2.48 4.72
N PHE A 387 -24.95 2.08 3.56
CA PHE A 387 -23.65 1.41 3.48
C PHE A 387 -22.53 2.35 3.96
N LYS A 388 -22.60 3.61 3.52
CA LYS A 388 -21.72 4.68 3.91
C LYS A 388 -21.75 4.91 5.43
N GLU A 389 -22.92 5.10 6.02
CA GLU A 389 -23.12 5.33 7.46
C GLU A 389 -22.59 4.15 8.29
N GLN A 390 -22.83 2.91 7.84
CA GLN A 390 -22.32 1.73 8.53
C GLN A 390 -20.78 1.70 8.53
N PHE A 391 -20.16 2.04 7.39
CA PHE A 391 -18.69 2.13 7.29
C PHE A 391 -18.14 3.27 8.17
N GLU A 392 -18.80 4.42 8.19
CA GLU A 392 -18.48 5.55 9.07
C GLU A 392 -18.55 5.15 10.56
N ILE A 393 -19.59 4.43 10.98
CA ILE A 393 -19.73 3.94 12.36
C ILE A 393 -18.57 3.01 12.74
N TYR A 394 -18.18 2.09 11.84
CA TYR A 394 -17.04 1.21 12.08
C TYR A 394 -15.73 1.99 12.29
N LEU A 395 -15.48 3.02 11.50
CA LEU A 395 -14.28 3.83 11.59
C LEU A 395 -14.31 4.83 12.75
N ALA A 396 -15.47 5.40 13.07
CA ALA A 396 -15.67 6.24 14.25
C ALA A 396 -15.33 5.48 15.54
N GLY A 397 -15.70 4.20 15.62
CA GLY A 397 -15.32 3.30 16.72
C GLY A 397 -13.79 3.10 16.88
N LEU A 398 -13.00 3.42 15.85
CA LEU A 398 -11.53 3.41 15.86
C LEU A 398 -10.93 4.82 16.02
N GLY A 399 -11.77 5.84 16.18
CA GLY A 399 -11.37 7.25 16.25
C GLY A 399 -10.87 7.79 14.91
N VAL A 400 -11.47 7.36 13.80
CA VAL A 400 -11.15 7.79 12.44
C VAL A 400 -12.41 8.34 11.76
N ASN A 401 -12.32 9.56 11.23
CA ASN A 401 -13.41 10.18 10.48
C ASN A 401 -13.30 9.81 9.00
N VAL A 402 -14.41 9.49 8.35
CA VAL A 402 -14.41 9.26 6.89
C VAL A 402 -14.51 10.60 6.19
N GLN A 403 -13.79 10.73 5.07
CA GLN A 403 -13.84 11.89 4.19
C GLN A 403 -13.97 11.39 2.76
N TYR A 404 -14.66 12.17 1.94
CA TYR A 404 -15.01 11.78 0.59
C TYR A 404 -14.33 12.68 -0.41
N VAL A 405 -13.87 12.09 -1.50
CA VAL A 405 -13.46 12.84 -2.69
C VAL A 405 -14.27 12.42 -3.90
N ASP A 406 -14.45 13.40 -4.75
CA ASP A 406 -15.18 13.34 -6.00
C ASP A 406 -14.22 13.24 -7.19
N MET A 407 -14.69 12.66 -8.29
CA MET A 407 -13.92 12.41 -9.52
C MET A 407 -13.98 13.56 -10.55
N LEU A 408 -14.48 14.73 -10.16
CA LEU A 408 -15.50 15.40 -10.98
C LEU A 408 -15.14 16.71 -11.66
N GLU A 409 -13.95 17.29 -11.54
CA GLU A 409 -13.73 18.60 -12.18
C GLU A 409 -13.76 18.54 -13.72
N TYR A 410 -13.55 17.37 -14.36
CA TYR A 410 -13.73 17.19 -15.81
C TYR A 410 -15.16 16.80 -16.23
N TYR A 411 -16.02 16.45 -15.26
CA TYR A 411 -17.39 15.97 -15.45
C TYR A 411 -18.46 16.98 -14.95
N ASP A 412 -18.01 18.10 -14.39
CA ASP A 412 -18.79 19.21 -13.86
C ASP A 412 -18.45 20.49 -14.63
N TYR A 413 -18.82 20.53 -15.92
CA TYR A 413 -18.38 21.58 -16.86
C TYR A 413 -19.06 22.95 -16.63
N ASP A 414 -20.07 23.01 -15.75
CA ASP A 414 -20.92 24.18 -15.55
C ASP A 414 -21.13 24.60 -14.09
N ASP A 415 -20.39 24.02 -13.14
CA ASP A 415 -20.58 24.21 -11.69
C ASP A 415 -22.01 23.86 -11.19
N GLU A 416 -22.85 23.25 -12.04
CA GLU A 416 -24.21 22.80 -11.72
C GLU A 416 -24.31 21.27 -11.63
N PHE A 417 -23.17 20.56 -11.66
CA PHE A 417 -23.09 19.11 -11.62
C PHE A 417 -23.85 18.46 -12.79
N SER A 418 -24.07 19.16 -13.91
CA SER A 418 -24.99 18.69 -14.96
C SER A 418 -24.47 17.50 -15.75
N GLY A 419 -23.15 17.32 -15.89
CA GLY A 419 -22.54 16.14 -16.52
C GLY A 419 -22.65 14.89 -15.64
N MET A 420 -22.62 15.07 -14.33
CA MET A 420 -22.90 14.03 -13.35
C MET A 420 -24.39 13.73 -13.28
N ALA A 421 -25.25 14.76 -13.31
CA ALA A 421 -26.69 14.60 -13.42
C ALA A 421 -27.08 13.94 -14.76
N ALA A 422 -26.40 14.21 -15.88
CA ALA A 422 -26.63 13.54 -17.15
C ALA A 422 -26.17 12.08 -17.11
N GLY A 423 -25.04 11.77 -16.46
CA GLY A 423 -24.60 10.41 -16.16
C GLY A 423 -25.58 9.65 -15.25
N ILE A 424 -26.00 10.27 -14.15
CA ILE A 424 -26.97 9.78 -13.17
C ILE A 424 -28.38 9.65 -13.78
N MET A 425 -28.81 10.55 -14.66
CA MET A 425 -30.11 10.50 -15.34
C MET A 425 -30.11 9.51 -16.51
N SER A 426 -28.94 9.10 -17.00
CA SER A 426 -28.78 7.99 -17.93
C SER A 426 -28.53 6.64 -17.23
N ALA A 427 -28.31 6.67 -15.91
CA ALA A 427 -28.15 5.48 -15.09
C ALA A 427 -29.52 4.83 -14.87
N ASN A 428 -29.72 3.64 -15.44
CA ASN A 428 -30.99 2.92 -15.35
C ASN A 428 -31.00 1.88 -14.22
N SER A 429 -29.89 1.78 -13.48
CA SER A 429 -29.70 0.83 -12.39
C SER A 429 -28.66 1.32 -11.38
N VAL A 430 -28.63 0.71 -10.19
CA VAL A 430 -27.58 0.93 -9.18
C VAL A 430 -26.19 0.54 -9.76
N THR A 431 -26.14 -0.37 -10.74
CA THR A 431 -24.95 -0.74 -11.52
C THR A 431 -24.38 0.43 -12.30
N ASP A 432 -25.24 1.26 -12.89
CA ASP A 432 -24.85 2.45 -13.64
C ASP A 432 -24.52 3.66 -12.74
N VAL A 433 -24.62 3.55 -11.41
CA VAL A 433 -24.09 4.57 -10.48
C VAL A 433 -22.73 4.14 -9.93
N VAL A 434 -22.54 2.82 -9.79
CA VAL A 434 -21.33 2.24 -9.20
C VAL A 434 -20.24 1.94 -10.24
N ALA A 435 -20.59 1.67 -11.50
CA ALA A 435 -19.63 1.54 -12.60
C ALA A 435 -18.90 2.86 -12.93
N PHE A 436 -19.47 4.02 -12.56
CA PHE A 436 -18.81 5.33 -12.74
C PHE A 436 -17.85 5.68 -11.60
N MET A 437 -17.89 4.95 -10.48
CA MET A 437 -16.81 4.95 -9.50
C MET A 437 -15.63 4.16 -10.08
N ASN A 438 -14.75 4.85 -10.82
CA ASN A 438 -13.41 4.35 -11.15
C ASN A 438 -12.62 4.23 -9.83
N GLY A 439 -12.94 3.18 -9.10
CA GLY A 439 -12.78 3.01 -7.67
C GLY A 439 -11.41 2.48 -7.33
N SER A 440 -10.46 3.39 -7.20
CA SER A 440 -9.36 3.22 -6.25
C SER A 440 -8.53 4.50 -6.12
N ILE A 441 -9.01 5.43 -5.29
CA ILE A 441 -8.20 6.61 -4.92
C ILE A 441 -6.83 6.18 -4.36
N ARG A 442 -6.77 5.05 -3.64
CA ARG A 442 -5.50 4.51 -3.13
C ARG A 442 -4.55 4.11 -4.25
N CYS A 443 -5.01 3.43 -5.30
CA CYS A 443 -4.15 3.03 -6.43
C CYS A 443 -3.67 4.24 -7.25
N GLN A 444 -4.38 5.36 -7.18
CA GLN A 444 -4.01 6.61 -7.88
C GLN A 444 -3.14 7.55 -7.07
N THR A 445 -2.83 7.21 -5.82
CA THR A 445 -2.07 8.05 -4.91
C THR A 445 -0.87 7.31 -4.36
N SER A 446 0.22 8.02 -4.08
CA SER A 446 1.35 7.50 -3.32
C SER A 446 1.70 8.47 -2.23
N ILE A 447 1.91 8.00 -1.00
CA ILE A 447 2.23 8.88 0.11
C ILE A 447 3.74 8.88 0.28
N VAL A 448 4.32 10.07 0.27
CA VAL A 448 5.77 10.23 0.26
C VAL A 448 6.18 11.16 1.38
N SER A 449 7.21 10.76 2.12
CA SER A 449 7.81 11.63 3.13
C SER A 449 8.41 12.89 2.48
N LYS A 450 8.15 14.06 3.07
CA LYS A 450 8.74 15.34 2.64
C LYS A 450 10.26 15.30 2.69
N ASN A 451 10.83 14.51 3.61
CA ASN A 451 12.29 14.34 3.76
C ASN A 451 12.93 13.57 2.60
N LEU A 452 12.14 12.87 1.79
CA LEU A 452 12.59 12.18 0.58
C LEU A 452 12.37 13.02 -0.68
N SER A 453 11.83 14.24 -0.58
CA SER A 453 11.44 15.02 -1.74
C SER A 453 12.64 15.71 -2.41
N PRO A 454 12.90 15.45 -3.71
CA PRO A 454 13.97 16.10 -4.46
C PRO A 454 13.86 17.64 -4.48
N VAL A 455 12.66 18.21 -4.35
CA VAL A 455 12.45 19.66 -4.32
C VAL A 455 13.12 20.34 -3.11
N TYR A 456 13.41 19.58 -2.04
CA TYR A 456 14.17 20.11 -0.91
C TYR A 456 15.68 19.89 -1.05
N HIS A 457 16.14 18.74 -1.54
CA HIS A 457 17.57 18.46 -1.74
C HIS A 457 17.82 17.40 -2.82
N LEU A 458 17.63 17.75 -4.10
CA LEU A 458 17.90 16.90 -5.28
C LEU A 458 19.29 16.27 -5.28
N GLU A 459 20.29 16.96 -4.75
CA GLU A 459 21.68 16.48 -4.69
C GLU A 459 21.95 15.51 -3.51
N GLN A 460 21.00 15.36 -2.57
CA GLN A 460 21.17 14.55 -1.35
C GLN A 460 20.17 13.40 -1.24
N SER A 461 19.11 13.41 -2.05
CA SER A 461 18.12 12.34 -2.17
C SER A 461 18.80 11.06 -2.67
N LYS A 462 18.97 10.07 -1.78
CA LYS A 462 19.42 8.74 -2.18
C LYS A 462 18.26 8.00 -2.82
N HIS A 463 18.09 8.15 -4.12
CA HIS A 463 17.26 7.23 -4.87
C HIS A 463 17.93 5.85 -4.85
N ARG A 464 17.44 4.95 -4.00
CA ARG A 464 17.84 3.54 -4.06
C ARG A 464 17.17 2.89 -5.24
N PHE A 465 17.86 2.99 -6.34
CA PHE A 465 17.46 2.25 -7.49
C PHE A 465 18.09 0.84 -7.41
N PHE A 466 17.25 -0.21 -7.49
CA PHE A 466 17.62 -1.56 -7.04
C PHE A 466 18.79 -2.21 -7.81
N GLU A 467 19.55 -3.06 -7.11
CA GLU A 467 20.71 -3.77 -7.67
C GLU A 467 20.34 -5.14 -8.27
N ALA A 468 21.12 -5.59 -9.25
CA ALA A 468 20.93 -6.89 -9.90
C ALA A 468 21.32 -8.08 -9.00
N ALA A 469 20.53 -9.16 -9.09
CA ALA A 469 20.73 -10.47 -8.45
C ALA A 469 22.15 -11.02 -8.31
N LYS A 470 22.92 -10.89 -9.39
CA LYS A 470 24.27 -11.45 -9.49
C LYS A 470 25.28 -10.77 -8.55
N LYS A 471 24.99 -9.56 -8.06
CA LYS A 471 25.83 -8.87 -7.06
C LYS A 471 25.55 -9.28 -5.62
N LEU A 472 24.48 -10.03 -5.36
CA LEU A 472 24.08 -10.45 -4.01
C LEU A 472 24.56 -11.86 -3.62
N ASP A 473 25.37 -12.53 -4.47
CA ASP A 473 25.87 -13.91 -4.26
C ASP A 473 24.78 -14.95 -3.91
N LEU A 474 23.53 -14.68 -4.32
CA LEU A 474 22.37 -15.52 -3.97
C LEU A 474 22.04 -16.63 -4.97
N ILE A 475 22.80 -16.72 -6.07
CA ILE A 475 22.63 -17.81 -7.05
C ILE A 475 23.85 -18.69 -6.90
N THR A 476 23.76 -19.71 -6.03
CA THR A 476 24.61 -20.88 -6.19
C THR A 476 24.15 -21.59 -7.45
N THR A 477 24.81 -21.30 -8.57
CA THR A 477 24.71 -22.17 -9.73
C THR A 477 25.26 -23.53 -9.31
N LYS A 478 24.37 -24.47 -8.98
CA LYS A 478 24.66 -25.89 -9.18
C LYS A 478 24.73 -26.13 -10.68
N THR A 479 25.84 -25.75 -11.30
CA THR A 479 26.30 -26.41 -12.50
C THR A 479 27.11 -27.61 -12.02
N GLU A 480 26.43 -28.75 -11.91
CA GLU A 480 27.09 -30.03 -11.85
C GLU A 480 27.93 -30.20 -13.13
N ASP A 481 29.17 -30.64 -12.91
CA ASP A 481 30.11 -31.08 -13.92
C ASP A 481 29.48 -32.15 -14.81
N HIS A 482 29.12 -31.77 -16.03
CA HIS A 482 29.12 -32.69 -17.16
C HIS A 482 30.27 -32.33 -18.11
N LEU A 483 31.48 -32.46 -17.59
CA LEU A 483 32.64 -32.86 -18.37
C LEU A 483 32.52 -34.36 -18.64
N PHE A 484 31.89 -34.73 -19.75
CA PHE A 484 32.17 -36.00 -20.40
C PHE A 484 32.76 -35.74 -21.78
N LEU A 485 34.08 -35.89 -21.80
CA LEU A 485 34.95 -36.33 -22.89
C LEU A 485 34.23 -36.96 -24.10
N SER A 486 34.49 -36.43 -25.29
CA SER A 486 34.98 -37.26 -26.41
C SER A 486 35.53 -36.41 -27.57
N GLU A 487 36.81 -36.07 -27.51
CA GLU A 487 37.68 -36.13 -28.68
C GLU A 487 38.99 -36.78 -28.25
N MET A 488 39.12 -38.10 -28.49
CA MET A 488 40.39 -38.74 -28.85
C MET A 488 40.08 -40.06 -29.58
N LYS A 489 40.39 -40.06 -30.88
CA LYS A 489 40.44 -41.17 -31.86
C LYS A 489 39.14 -41.62 -32.52
#